data_AF-A0A5J4RQ13-F1
#
_entry.id   AF-A0A5J4RQ13-F1
#
_cell.length_a   1.000
_cell.length_b   1.000
_cell.length_c   1.000
_cell.angle_alpha   90.00
_cell.angle_beta   90.00
_cell.angle_gamma   90.00
#
_symmetry.space_group_name_H-M   'P 1'
#
loop_
_entity.id
_entity.type
_entity.pdbx_description
1 polymer ?
#
loop_
_entity_poly.entity_id
_entity_poly.type
_entity_poly.pdbx_seq_one_letter_code
_entity_poly.pdbx_strand_id
1 'polypeptide(L)'
;MKLENEFKQWLECHYPANTAGSRMTNCKNVEKSYGDLGVHLEKDRCSKIIFDLTYSTDDEREHRKAKHPVPIDGNIRNGSATLKQAVGLYVKFRDDYKNGHSLENSQEENSNPNTKKINAQKSPLLRIS
;
A
#
# COMPACT_ATOMS: atom_id res chain seq x y z
N MET A 1 3.50 -9.39 -12.14
CA MET A 1 2.20 -9.01 -11.55
C MET A 1 1.21 -8.60 -12.63
N LYS A 2 0.00 -9.16 -12.64
CA LYS A 2 -1.13 -8.63 -13.44
C LYS A 2 -1.66 -7.32 -12.81
N LEU A 3 -2.05 -6.35 -13.65
CA LEU A 3 -2.56 -5.03 -13.26
C LEU A 3 -1.53 -4.16 -12.50
N GLU A 4 -0.27 -4.20 -12.94
CA GLU A 4 0.81 -3.46 -12.29
C GLU A 4 0.57 -1.94 -12.31
N ASN A 5 0.12 -1.38 -13.44
CA ASN A 5 -0.08 0.05 -13.59
C ASN A 5 -1.26 0.54 -12.73
N GLU A 6 -2.36 -0.20 -12.72
CA GLU A 6 -3.55 0.09 -11.92
C GLU A 6 -3.23 -0.04 -10.43
N PHE A 7 -2.44 -1.05 -10.04
CA PHE A 7 -1.98 -1.17 -8.65
C PHE A 7 -1.08 0.00 -8.26
N LYS A 8 -0.20 0.45 -9.16
CA LYS A 8 0.65 1.63 -8.92
C LYS A 8 -0.21 2.87 -8.69
N GLN A 9 -1.17 3.14 -9.57
CA GLN A 9 -2.07 4.28 -9.46
C GLN A 9 -2.88 4.23 -8.16
N TRP A 10 -3.45 3.06 -7.84
CA TRP A 10 -4.14 2.84 -6.57
C TRP A 10 -3.24 3.13 -5.37
N LEU A 11 -1.99 2.67 -5.38
CA LEU A 11 -1.03 2.97 -4.32
C LEU A 11 -0.71 4.46 -4.22
N GLU A 12 -0.55 5.17 -5.34
CA GLU A 12 -0.27 6.62 -5.38
C GLU A 12 -1.45 7.46 -4.88
N CYS A 13 -2.70 6.97 -5.00
CA CYS A 13 -3.86 7.61 -4.39
C CYS A 13 -3.89 7.50 -2.86
N HIS A 14 -3.31 6.43 -2.30
CA HIS A 14 -3.39 6.13 -0.87
C HIS A 14 -2.09 6.43 -0.09
N TYR A 15 -0.95 6.51 -0.78
CA TYR A 15 0.37 6.61 -0.16
C TYR A 15 1.28 7.57 -0.92
N PRO A 16 2.26 8.18 -0.23
CA PRO A 16 3.29 8.95 -0.90
C PRO A 16 4.06 8.13 -1.95
N ALA A 17 4.50 8.78 -3.03
CA ALA A 17 5.11 8.11 -4.19
C ALA A 17 6.31 7.20 -3.84
N ASN A 18 7.14 7.59 -2.86
CA ASN A 18 8.25 6.77 -2.39
C ASN A 18 7.77 5.45 -1.74
N THR A 19 6.68 5.50 -1.00
CA THR A 19 6.05 4.36 -0.34
C THR A 19 5.38 3.47 -1.37
N ALA A 20 4.64 4.05 -2.33
CA ALA A 20 4.04 3.33 -3.45
C ALA A 20 5.12 2.55 -4.25
N GLY A 21 6.21 3.21 -4.64
CA GLY A 21 7.33 2.58 -5.34
C GLY A 21 7.99 1.46 -4.53
N SER A 22 8.15 1.65 -3.22
CA SER A 22 8.70 0.61 -2.33
C SER A 22 7.77 -0.61 -2.23
N ARG A 23 6.45 -0.40 -2.10
CA ARG A 23 5.47 -1.49 -2.06
C ARG A 23 5.42 -2.26 -3.38
N MET A 24 5.52 -1.58 -4.51
CA MET A 24 5.62 -2.22 -5.82
C MET A 24 6.86 -3.13 -5.92
N THR A 25 8.03 -2.59 -5.55
CA THR A 25 9.29 -3.35 -5.54
C THR A 25 9.21 -4.57 -4.61
N ASN A 26 8.62 -4.40 -3.43
CA ASN A 26 8.43 -5.49 -2.47
C ASN A 26 7.57 -6.62 -3.05
N CYS A 27 6.45 -6.30 -3.71
CA CYS A 27 5.63 -7.31 -4.37
C CYS A 27 6.41 -8.02 -5.48
N LYS A 28 7.17 -7.30 -6.30
CA LYS A 28 8.04 -7.90 -7.34
C LYS A 28 9.07 -8.85 -6.74
N ASN A 29 9.64 -8.52 -5.59
CA ASN A 29 10.58 -9.40 -4.90
C ASN A 29 9.91 -10.69 -4.39
N VAL A 30 8.66 -10.61 -3.92
CA VAL A 30 7.88 -11.81 -3.59
C VAL A 30 7.62 -12.66 -4.83
N GLU A 31 7.26 -12.03 -5.97
CA GLU A 31 7.01 -12.74 -7.23
C GLU A 31 8.22 -13.50 -7.76
N LYS A 32 9.44 -12.97 -7.55
CA LYS A 32 10.67 -13.68 -7.93
C LYS A 32 10.81 -15.04 -7.26
N SER A 33 10.24 -15.23 -6.07
CA SER A 33 10.37 -16.47 -5.31
C SER A 33 9.11 -17.34 -5.34
N TYR A 34 7.91 -16.74 -5.44
CA TYR A 34 6.64 -17.47 -5.43
C TYR A 34 5.98 -17.59 -6.81
N GLY A 35 6.42 -16.84 -7.81
CA GLY A 35 5.72 -16.68 -9.10
C GLY A 35 4.66 -15.58 -9.05
N ASP A 36 3.83 -15.51 -10.10
CA ASP A 36 2.84 -14.43 -10.28
C ASP A 36 1.84 -14.34 -9.12
N LEU A 37 1.82 -13.19 -8.43
CA LEU A 37 0.89 -12.94 -7.32
C LEU A 37 -0.57 -12.99 -7.76
N GLY A 38 -0.87 -12.70 -9.04
CA GLY A 38 -2.21 -12.84 -9.60
C GLY A 38 -2.74 -14.27 -9.55
N VAL A 39 -1.87 -15.27 -9.78
CA VAL A 39 -2.25 -16.69 -9.72
C VAL A 39 -2.52 -17.11 -8.28
N HIS A 40 -1.69 -16.68 -7.33
CA HIS A 40 -1.91 -16.96 -5.90
C HIS A 40 -3.16 -16.27 -5.36
N LEU A 41 -3.45 -15.06 -5.83
CA LEU A 41 -4.67 -14.37 -5.49
C LEU A 41 -5.92 -15.16 -5.92
N GLU A 42 -5.92 -15.67 -7.14
CA GLU A 42 -7.03 -16.49 -7.68
C GLU A 42 -7.13 -17.84 -6.97
N LYS A 43 -6.00 -18.42 -6.57
CA LYS A 43 -5.94 -19.73 -5.92
C LYS A 43 -6.38 -19.71 -4.46
N ASP A 44 -5.83 -18.81 -3.64
CA ASP A 44 -6.03 -18.80 -2.19
C ASP A 44 -6.03 -17.40 -1.58
N ARG A 45 -6.22 -16.36 -2.40
CA ARG A 45 -6.11 -14.94 -1.99
C ARG A 45 -4.75 -14.60 -1.37
N CYS A 46 -3.67 -15.24 -1.83
CA CYS A 46 -2.32 -15.11 -1.30
C CYS A 46 -2.18 -15.55 0.17
N SER A 47 -3.14 -16.31 0.71
CA SER A 47 -3.14 -16.70 2.13
C SER A 47 -1.91 -17.52 2.49
N LYS A 48 -1.47 -18.44 1.61
CA LYS A 48 -0.23 -19.19 1.81
C LYS A 48 1.00 -18.29 1.87
N ILE A 49 1.12 -17.34 0.94
CA ILE A 49 2.26 -16.41 0.91
C ILE A 49 2.29 -15.57 2.20
N ILE A 50 1.13 -15.06 2.63
CA ILE A 50 1.01 -14.28 3.87
C ILE A 50 1.39 -15.11 5.10
N PHE A 51 1.00 -16.38 5.13
CA PHE A 51 1.38 -17.32 6.19
C PHE A 51 2.89 -17.57 6.21
N ASP A 52 3.49 -17.86 5.06
CA ASP A 52 4.93 -18.13 4.94
C ASP A 52 5.77 -16.87 5.25
N LEU A 53 5.25 -15.67 4.96
CA LEU A 53 5.85 -14.38 5.34
C LEU A 53 5.62 -14.00 6.81
N THR A 54 4.91 -14.80 7.59
CA THR A 54 4.72 -14.54 9.02
C THR A 54 5.91 -15.08 9.80
N TYR A 55 6.75 -14.17 10.28
CA TYR A 55 7.89 -14.44 11.14
C TYR A 55 7.69 -13.71 12.48
N SER A 56 7.58 -14.47 13.57
CA SER A 56 7.23 -13.94 14.89
C SER A 56 8.46 -13.51 15.70
N THR A 57 8.23 -12.79 16.80
CA THR A 57 9.29 -12.47 17.78
C THR A 57 9.83 -13.74 18.45
N ASP A 58 9.00 -14.77 18.62
CA ASP A 58 9.46 -16.06 19.14
C ASP A 58 10.38 -16.76 18.15
N ASP A 59 10.05 -16.73 16.86
CA ASP A 59 10.90 -17.28 15.80
C ASP A 59 12.26 -16.56 15.75
N GLU A 60 12.28 -15.24 15.92
CA GLU A 60 13.50 -14.43 15.99
C GLU A 60 14.36 -14.78 17.22
N ARG A 61 13.73 -14.89 18.40
CA ARG A 61 14.40 -15.24 19.66
C ARG A 61 15.03 -16.62 19.61
N GLU A 62 14.37 -17.57 18.94
CA GLU A 62 14.86 -18.93 18.77
C GLU A 62 15.74 -19.12 17.52
N HIS A 63 16.06 -18.04 16.80
CA HIS A 63 16.84 -18.06 15.55
C HIS A 63 16.30 -19.07 14.52
N ARG A 64 14.98 -19.22 14.44
CA ARG A 64 14.35 -20.14 13.49
C ARG A 64 14.53 -19.64 12.06
N LYS A 65 14.59 -20.58 11.11
CA LYS A 65 14.65 -20.24 9.69
C LYS A 65 13.33 -19.62 9.23
N ALA A 66 13.42 -18.65 8.31
CA ALA A 66 12.24 -18.11 7.64
C ALA A 66 11.53 -19.22 6.86
N LYS A 67 10.19 -19.19 6.84
CA LYS A 67 9.37 -20.16 6.10
C LYS A 67 9.28 -19.84 4.61
N HIS A 68 9.59 -18.59 4.23
CA HIS A 68 9.55 -18.14 2.86
C HIS A 68 10.93 -18.23 2.17
N PRO A 69 10.98 -18.42 0.84
CA PRO A 69 12.21 -18.42 0.07
C PRO A 69 12.72 -17.02 -0.33
N VAL A 70 11.98 -15.94 -0.02
CA VAL A 70 12.38 -14.58 -0.42
C VAL A 70 13.66 -14.16 0.32
N PRO A 71 14.73 -13.76 -0.40
CA PRO A 71 15.95 -13.27 0.21
C PRO A 71 15.70 -11.91 0.87
N ILE A 72 16.12 -11.78 2.13
CA ILE A 72 16.08 -10.53 2.90
C ILE A 72 17.50 -10.19 3.32
N ASP A 73 17.97 -9.02 2.88
CA ASP A 73 19.22 -8.45 3.37
C ASP A 73 18.90 -7.58 4.59
N GLY A 74 19.27 -8.07 5.78
CA GLY A 74 19.01 -7.43 7.06
C GLY A 74 18.09 -8.23 7.99
N ASN A 75 17.27 -7.52 8.78
CA ASN A 75 16.43 -8.16 9.81
C ASN A 75 15.26 -8.93 9.16
N ILE A 76 15.29 -10.26 9.30
CA ILE A 76 14.27 -11.18 8.75
C ILE A 76 12.87 -10.78 9.20
N ARG A 77 12.65 -10.54 10.50
CA ARG A 77 11.32 -10.20 11.03
C ARG A 77 10.74 -8.95 10.37
N ASN A 78 11.52 -7.88 10.28
CA ASN A 78 11.10 -6.61 9.67
C ASN A 78 10.91 -6.75 8.15
N GLY A 79 11.81 -7.48 7.48
CA GLY A 79 11.70 -7.76 6.05
C GLY A 79 10.46 -8.58 5.72
N SER A 80 10.22 -9.69 6.43
CA SER A 80 9.05 -10.54 6.25
C SER A 80 7.75 -9.78 6.52
N ALA A 81 7.71 -8.96 7.59
CA ALA A 81 6.57 -8.10 7.88
C ALA A 81 6.31 -7.07 6.77
N THR A 82 7.36 -6.48 6.21
CA THR A 82 7.26 -5.50 5.12
C THR A 82 6.74 -6.13 3.82
N LEU A 83 7.25 -7.32 3.47
CA LEU A 83 6.78 -8.07 2.32
C LEU A 83 5.31 -8.51 2.51
N LYS A 84 4.96 -8.97 3.71
CA LYS A 84 3.59 -9.35 4.07
C LYS A 84 2.61 -8.19 3.89
N GLN A 85 2.98 -6.99 4.35
CA GLN A 85 2.18 -5.78 4.14
C GLN A 85 1.99 -5.47 2.65
N ALA A 86 3.04 -5.57 1.84
CA ALA A 86 2.97 -5.31 0.41
C ALA A 86 2.00 -6.27 -0.30
N VAL A 87 2.09 -7.57 0.00
CA VAL A 87 1.16 -8.59 -0.53
C VAL A 87 -0.27 -8.32 -0.07
N GLY A 88 -0.48 -7.96 1.20
CA GLY A 88 -1.80 -7.60 1.73
C GLY A 88 -2.41 -6.39 1.01
N LEU A 89 -1.60 -5.39 0.67
CA LEU A 89 -2.07 -4.24 -0.12
C LEU A 89 -2.48 -4.64 -1.54
N TYR A 90 -1.77 -5.57 -2.18
CA TYR A 90 -2.17 -6.09 -3.49
C TYR A 90 -3.51 -6.81 -3.42
N VAL A 91 -3.74 -7.63 -2.38
CA VAL A 91 -5.04 -8.28 -2.16
C VAL A 91 -6.15 -7.24 -2.00
N LYS A 92 -5.93 -6.21 -1.16
CA LYS A 92 -6.89 -5.13 -0.95
C LYS A 92 -7.21 -4.37 -2.24
N PHE A 93 -6.19 -3.98 -3.01
CA PHE A 93 -6.36 -3.36 -4.32
C PHE A 93 -7.26 -4.20 -5.22
N ARG A 94 -7.08 -5.53 -5.25
CA ARG A 94 -7.87 -6.40 -6.12
C ARG A 94 -9.32 -6.54 -5.68
N ASP A 95 -9.61 -6.42 -4.38
CA ASP A 95 -10.98 -6.34 -3.89
C ASP A 95 -11.62 -5.00 -4.30
N ASP A 96 -10.93 -3.88 -4.10
CA ASP A 96 -11.41 -2.54 -4.46
C ASP A 96 -11.66 -2.43 -5.98
N TYR A 97 -10.73 -2.96 -6.78
CA TYR A 97 -10.82 -2.98 -8.25
C TYR A 97 -11.99 -3.84 -8.76
N LYS A 98 -12.28 -4.98 -8.12
CA LYS A 98 -13.44 -5.82 -8.48
C LYS A 98 -14.77 -5.17 -8.12
N ASN A 99 -14.81 -4.39 -7.04
CA ASN A 99 -16.03 -3.75 -6.55
C ASN A 99 -16.43 -2.49 -7.34
N GLY A 100 -15.77 -2.19 -8.47
CA GLY A 100 -16.15 -1.08 -9.35
C GLY A 100 -15.63 0.28 -8.89
N HIS A 101 -14.70 0.35 -7.93
CA HIS A 101 -13.89 1.54 -7.72
C HIS A 101 -12.83 1.64 -8.85
N SER A 102 -13.31 1.87 -10.06
CA SER A 102 -12.48 2.40 -11.13
C SER A 102 -11.96 3.77 -10.66
N LEU A 103 -10.71 4.10 -10.99
CA LEU A 103 -9.98 5.29 -10.52
C LEU A 103 -10.63 6.64 -10.90
N GLU A 104 -11.81 6.61 -11.53
CA GLU A 104 -12.63 7.75 -11.96
C GLU A 104 -13.50 8.36 -10.84
N ASN A 105 -13.76 7.66 -9.73
CA ASN A 105 -14.68 8.17 -8.69
C ASN A 105 -14.03 9.02 -7.58
N SER A 106 -12.75 9.42 -7.71
CA SER A 106 -12.05 10.18 -6.66
C SER A 106 -12.07 11.71 -6.82
N GLN A 107 -12.88 12.26 -7.74
CA GLN A 107 -12.97 13.72 -7.96
C GLN A 107 -14.31 14.38 -7.59
N GLU A 108 -15.33 13.66 -7.13
CA GLU A 108 -16.59 14.27 -6.67
C GLU A 108 -16.98 13.76 -5.28
N GLU A 109 -16.35 14.29 -4.23
CA GLU A 109 -16.97 14.56 -2.91
C GLU A 109 -16.08 15.54 -2.13
N ASN A 110 -15.97 16.78 -2.62
CA ASN A 110 -15.79 17.92 -1.72
C ASN A 110 -16.51 19.16 -2.28
N SER A 111 -17.78 18.98 -2.61
CA SER A 111 -18.74 20.07 -2.80
C SER A 111 -19.71 20.05 -1.62
N ASN A 112 -19.28 20.55 -0.45
CA ASN A 112 -20.21 20.90 0.61
C ASN A 112 -20.61 22.39 0.47
N PRO A 113 -21.85 22.71 0.06
CA PRO A 113 -22.35 24.07 0.02
C PRO A 113 -22.86 24.47 1.41
N ASN A 114 -21.97 24.97 2.29
CA ASN A 114 -22.42 25.78 3.42
C ASN A 114 -21.92 27.22 3.31
N THR A 115 -22.73 27.95 2.57
CA THR A 115 -22.95 29.39 2.52
C THR A 115 -22.29 30.24 3.61
N LYS A 116 -21.36 31.08 3.16
CA LYS A 116 -21.12 32.49 3.55
C LYS A 116 -21.79 32.95 4.87
N LYS A 117 -20.95 33.21 5.88
CA LYS A 117 -21.08 34.43 6.68
C LYS A 117 -19.82 35.28 6.55
N ILE A 118 -19.92 36.26 5.64
CA ILE A 118 -19.51 37.67 5.79
C ILE A 118 -18.42 37.94 6.85
N ASN A 119 -17.22 38.30 6.39
CA ASN A 119 -16.69 39.63 6.69
C ASN A 119 -15.69 40.07 5.62
N ALA A 120 -16.09 41.01 4.78
CA ALA A 120 -15.19 41.84 3.99
C ALA A 120 -15.07 43.18 4.70
N GLN A 121 -13.87 43.74 4.79
CA GLN A 121 -13.47 45.17 4.68
C GLN A 121 -12.00 45.26 5.15
N LYS A 122 -11.04 45.26 4.21
CA LYS A 122 -10.36 46.42 3.62
C LYS A 122 -9.16 46.95 4.46
N SER A 123 -7.99 46.91 3.80
CA SER A 123 -6.62 47.41 4.09
C SER A 123 -6.54 48.95 4.33
N PRO A 124 -5.38 49.68 4.38
CA PRO A 124 -3.94 49.36 4.61
C PRO A 124 -3.17 50.39 5.53
N LEU A 125 -1.85 50.16 5.76
CA LEU A 125 -0.71 51.09 6.01
C LEU A 125 -0.60 52.05 7.26
N LEU A 126 0.56 51.92 7.95
CA LEU A 126 1.49 52.91 8.56
C LEU A 126 0.97 54.12 9.38
N ARG A 127 1.46 54.24 10.64
CA ARG A 127 2.16 55.46 11.15
C ARG A 127 2.81 55.26 12.55
N ILE A 128 4.15 55.38 12.57
CA ILE A 128 5.03 56.14 13.49
C ILE A 128 4.62 56.40 14.95
N SER A 129 5.57 56.15 15.86
CA SER A 129 5.92 57.04 16.98
C SER A 129 7.43 57.21 17.00
#